data_AF-A0A0F8Z9E2-F1
#
_entry.id   AF-A0A0F8Z9E2-F1
#
_cell.length_a   1.000
_cell.length_b   1.000
_cell.length_c   1.000
_cell.angle_alpha   90.00
_cell.angle_beta   90.00
_cell.angle_gamma   90.00
#
_symmetry.space_group_name_H-M   'P 1'
#
loop_
_entity.id
_entity.type
_entity.pdbx_description
1 polymer ?
#
loop_
_entity_poly.entity_id
_entity_poly.type
_entity_poly.pdbx_seq_one_letter_code
_entity_poly.pdbx_strand_id
1 'polypeptide(L)'
;MVQEKMSMDRPTGGDTPLRRFRGILDSLKLDQRTSNDGRRYAVAIFNFKDLEVLESTEPFPFPIAIIGISYKPPKQSRGGTKWDALAGSLRKLMPQGPDPDLLVGKMQEWAQVEHSLRGALTDEEGHPIMDGSTPPKQLWGDVPTLCWTIASVEGLGSVQEADEDFNAYLVTLADGKTEPQFYEVALTDSKVTARSNIVEAITSRKLLDTLKEMGLLTRDAEGILHKVTGDTPVAEAPAGEGQAEAPA
;
A
#
# COMPACT_ATOMS: atom_id res chain seq x y z
N MET A 1 31.14 7.59 -34.05
CA MET A 1 29.69 7.83 -33.96
C MET A 1 29.00 6.54 -34.35
N VAL A 2 28.51 5.78 -33.36
CA VAL A 2 27.72 4.57 -33.65
C VAL A 2 26.30 5.06 -33.84
N GLN A 3 25.81 4.97 -35.08
CA GLN A 3 24.43 5.28 -35.41
C GLN A 3 23.59 4.14 -34.79
N GLU A 4 22.94 4.41 -33.65
CA GLU A 4 21.97 3.47 -33.09
C GLU A 4 20.86 3.27 -34.13
N LYS A 5 20.72 2.03 -34.62
CA LYS A 5 19.55 1.63 -35.41
C LYS A 5 18.31 1.84 -34.54
N MET A 6 17.26 2.45 -35.08
CA MET A 6 15.93 2.42 -34.45
C MET A 6 15.58 0.96 -34.15
N SER A 7 15.58 0.61 -32.87
CA SER A 7 15.18 -0.71 -32.40
C SER A 7 13.67 -0.73 -32.23
N MET A 8 13.04 -1.73 -32.84
CA MET A 8 11.64 -2.10 -32.60
C MET A 8 11.55 -3.20 -31.52
N ASP A 9 12.64 -3.45 -30.80
CA ASP A 9 12.66 -4.46 -29.74
C ASP A 9 11.74 -4.01 -28.61
N ARG A 10 10.93 -4.95 -28.10
CA ARG A 10 10.09 -4.67 -26.94
C ARG A 10 10.96 -4.21 -25.77
N PRO A 11 10.60 -3.11 -25.07
CA PRO A 11 11.30 -2.70 -23.86
C PRO A 11 11.41 -3.87 -22.88
N THR A 12 12.59 -4.05 -22.27
CA THR A 12 12.88 -5.16 -21.34
C THR A 12 12.25 -4.99 -19.95
N GLY A 13 11.38 -3.99 -19.77
CA GLY A 13 10.41 -3.90 -18.68
C GLY A 13 9.06 -4.37 -19.21
N GLY A 14 8.56 -5.50 -18.72
CA GLY A 14 7.26 -6.06 -19.10
C GLY A 14 6.10 -5.17 -18.65
N ASP A 15 5.89 -4.04 -19.31
CA ASP A 15 4.67 -3.26 -19.21
C ASP A 15 3.60 -4.01 -19.99
N THR A 16 2.89 -4.86 -19.25
CA THR A 16 1.60 -5.36 -19.66
C THR A 16 0.57 -4.22 -19.57
N PRO A 17 -0.39 -4.10 -20.51
CA PRO A 17 -1.46 -3.10 -20.41
C PRO A 17 -2.44 -3.40 -19.25
N LEU A 18 -2.26 -4.52 -18.54
CA LEU A 18 -3.08 -4.89 -17.39
C LEU A 18 -2.89 -3.89 -16.24
N ARG A 19 -4.00 -3.41 -15.70
CA ARG A 19 -4.08 -2.64 -14.45
C ARG A 19 -4.60 -3.50 -13.31
N ARG A 20 -5.53 -4.40 -13.58
CA ARG A 20 -6.10 -5.34 -12.62
C ARG A 20 -6.48 -6.64 -13.30
N PHE A 21 -6.15 -7.78 -12.70
CA PHE A 21 -6.46 -9.09 -13.26
C PHE A 21 -6.57 -10.15 -12.16
N ARG A 22 -7.22 -11.27 -12.50
CA ARG A 22 -7.15 -12.52 -11.75
C ARG A 22 -6.43 -13.58 -12.56
N GLY A 23 -5.64 -14.43 -11.90
CA GLY A 23 -4.99 -15.55 -12.57
C GLY A 23 -4.35 -16.51 -11.59
N ILE A 24 -4.03 -17.70 -12.07
CA ILE A 24 -3.32 -18.71 -11.31
C ILE A 24 -1.82 -18.48 -11.47
N LEU A 25 -1.10 -18.31 -10.36
CA LEU A 25 0.37 -18.22 -10.40
C LEU A 25 0.94 -19.59 -10.72
N ASP A 26 1.42 -19.78 -11.94
CA ASP A 26 2.00 -21.04 -12.41
C ASP A 26 3.41 -21.25 -11.87
N SER A 27 4.23 -20.19 -11.87
CA SER A 27 5.58 -20.25 -11.29
C SER A 27 6.11 -18.88 -10.87
N LEU A 28 6.91 -18.91 -9.80
CA LEU A 28 7.73 -17.80 -9.33
C LEU A 28 9.20 -18.15 -9.55
N LYS A 29 9.96 -17.25 -10.19
CA LYS A 29 11.40 -17.45 -10.44
C LYS A 29 12.18 -16.19 -10.10
N LEU A 30 13.37 -16.36 -9.55
CA LEU A 30 14.32 -15.27 -9.36
C LEU A 30 15.35 -15.27 -10.49
N ASP A 31 15.32 -14.24 -11.32
CA ASP A 31 16.23 -14.04 -12.45
C ASP A 31 17.35 -13.06 -12.07
N GLN A 32 18.59 -13.34 -12.47
CA GLN A 32 19.72 -12.44 -12.27
C GLN A 32 20.05 -11.74 -13.57
N ARG A 33 19.89 -10.42 -13.59
CA ARG A 33 20.15 -9.57 -14.74
C ARG A 33 21.38 -8.70 -14.50
N THR A 34 22.04 -8.32 -15.59
CA THR A 34 23.16 -7.39 -15.57
C THR A 34 22.71 -6.10 -16.24
N SER A 35 22.83 -4.98 -15.53
CA SER A 35 22.58 -3.64 -16.08
C SER A 35 23.67 -3.28 -17.10
N ASN A 36 23.41 -2.29 -17.95
CA ASN A 36 24.38 -1.75 -18.91
C ASN A 36 25.68 -1.28 -18.21
N ASP A 37 25.59 -0.86 -16.95
CA ASP A 37 26.74 -0.47 -16.12
C ASP A 37 27.49 -1.65 -15.47
N GLY A 38 27.19 -2.89 -15.88
CA GLY A 38 27.80 -4.12 -15.33
C GLY A 38 27.29 -4.53 -13.94
N ARG A 39 26.37 -3.76 -13.35
CA ARG A 39 25.78 -4.07 -12.03
C ARG A 39 24.79 -5.23 -12.15
N ARG A 40 24.96 -6.25 -11.31
CA ARG A 40 24.00 -7.36 -11.21
C ARG A 40 22.82 -6.95 -10.33
N TYR A 41 21.61 -7.26 -10.78
CA TYR A 41 20.37 -7.07 -10.04
C TYR A 41 19.47 -8.30 -10.20
N ALA A 42 18.61 -8.55 -9.22
CA ALA A 42 17.68 -9.66 -9.28
C ALA A 42 16.28 -9.16 -9.66
N VAL A 43 15.51 -9.97 -10.38
CA VAL A 43 14.12 -9.71 -10.73
C VAL A 43 13.30 -10.93 -10.36
N ALA A 44 12.28 -10.76 -9.53
CA ALA A 44 11.27 -11.78 -9.28
C ALA A 44 10.28 -11.79 -10.44
N ILE A 45 10.16 -12.92 -11.12
CA ILE A 45 9.31 -13.13 -12.29
C ILE A 45 8.14 -14.03 -11.86
N PHE A 46 6.94 -13.48 -11.93
CA PHE A 46 5.68 -14.16 -11.66
C PHE A 46 5.00 -14.50 -12.98
N ASN A 47 4.79 -15.79 -13.24
CA ASN A 47 4.14 -16.27 -14.46
C ASN A 47 2.72 -16.70 -14.13
N PHE A 48 1.73 -16.08 -14.78
CA PHE A 48 0.33 -16.41 -14.58
C PHE A 48 -0.26 -17.13 -15.78
N LYS A 49 -1.19 -18.04 -15.48
CA LYS A 49 -2.08 -18.70 -16.44
C LYS A 49 -3.53 -18.49 -16.03
N ASP A 50 -4.45 -18.89 -16.90
CA ASP A 50 -5.89 -18.81 -16.66
C ASP A 50 -6.32 -17.41 -16.21
N LEU A 51 -5.94 -16.42 -17.04
CA LEU A 51 -6.09 -15.01 -16.73
C LEU A 51 -7.46 -14.47 -17.09
N GLU A 52 -8.08 -13.81 -16.12
CA GLU A 52 -9.27 -12.98 -16.26
C GLU A 52 -8.85 -11.51 -16.11
N VAL A 53 -8.97 -10.75 -17.20
CA VAL A 53 -8.64 -9.32 -17.21
C VAL A 53 -9.80 -8.54 -16.64
N LEU A 54 -9.56 -7.80 -15.55
CA LEU A 54 -10.57 -6.94 -14.91
C LEU A 54 -10.44 -5.49 -15.39
N GLU A 55 -9.22 -5.02 -15.58
CA GLU A 55 -8.93 -3.67 -16.03
C GLU A 55 -7.64 -3.64 -16.87
N SER A 56 -7.68 -2.98 -18.02
CA SER A 56 -6.51 -2.76 -18.89
C SER A 56 -6.56 -1.39 -19.56
N THR A 57 -5.40 -0.80 -19.85
CA THR A 57 -5.29 0.47 -20.57
C THR A 57 -5.55 0.33 -22.06
N GLU A 58 -5.32 -0.85 -22.61
CA GLU A 58 -5.53 -1.19 -24.02
C GLU A 58 -6.19 -2.57 -24.13
N PRO A 59 -6.93 -2.87 -25.22
CA PRO A 59 -7.50 -4.19 -25.45
C PRO A 59 -6.41 -5.28 -25.39
N PHE A 60 -6.65 -6.33 -24.59
CA PHE A 60 -5.67 -7.40 -24.36
C PHE A 60 -6.16 -8.74 -24.93
N PRO A 61 -5.87 -9.05 -26.22
CA PRO A 61 -6.50 -10.17 -26.93
C PRO A 61 -5.98 -11.55 -26.55
N PHE A 62 -4.81 -11.65 -25.91
CA PHE A 62 -4.22 -12.91 -25.46
C PHE A 62 -3.74 -12.74 -24.02
N PRO A 63 -4.57 -13.09 -23.02
CA PRO A 63 -4.25 -12.82 -21.64
C PRO A 63 -3.17 -13.77 -21.13
N ILE A 64 -1.91 -13.35 -21.28
CA ILE A 64 -0.72 -13.93 -20.66
C ILE A 64 -0.06 -12.81 -19.86
N ALA A 65 0.19 -13.05 -18.57
CA ALA A 65 0.78 -12.06 -17.67
C ALA A 65 2.07 -12.62 -17.10
N ILE A 66 3.16 -11.92 -17.39
CA ILE A 66 4.47 -12.15 -16.80
C ILE A 66 4.84 -10.86 -16.11
N ILE A 67 4.81 -10.88 -14.77
CA ILE A 67 5.09 -9.69 -13.96
C ILE A 67 6.52 -9.81 -13.44
N GLY A 68 7.38 -8.86 -13.84
CA GLY A 68 8.75 -8.75 -13.36
C GLY A 68 8.89 -7.62 -12.35
N ILE A 69 9.32 -7.94 -11.13
CA ILE A 69 9.55 -6.95 -10.07
C ILE A 69 11.00 -7.03 -9.63
N SER A 70 11.71 -5.91 -9.72
CA SER A 70 13.09 -5.82 -9.23
C SER A 70 13.15 -6.18 -7.75
N TYR A 71 13.97 -7.18 -7.44
CA TYR A 71 14.13 -7.73 -6.11
C TYR A 71 15.46 -7.29 -5.50
N LYS A 72 15.40 -6.88 -4.24
CA LYS A 72 16.57 -6.69 -3.39
C LYS A 72 16.32 -7.34 -2.04
N PRO A 73 17.26 -8.15 -1.51
CA PRO A 73 17.09 -8.76 -0.20
C PRO A 73 16.78 -7.70 0.87
N PRO A 74 15.86 -7.95 1.82
CA PRO A 74 15.45 -6.96 2.82
C PRO A 74 16.61 -6.34 3.61
N LYS A 75 17.61 -7.15 3.99
CA LYS A 75 18.82 -6.69 4.70
C LYS A 75 19.69 -5.71 3.91
N GLN A 76 19.51 -5.64 2.59
CA GLN A 76 20.24 -4.77 1.68
C GLN A 76 19.33 -3.70 1.06
N SER A 77 18.02 -3.81 1.24
CA SER A 77 17.05 -2.81 0.79
C SER A 77 17.06 -1.61 1.73
N ARG A 78 16.88 -0.41 1.17
CA ARG A 78 16.67 0.82 1.95
C ARG A 78 15.17 1.11 2.15
N GLY A 79 14.30 0.17 1.79
CA GLY A 79 12.86 0.40 1.72
C GLY A 79 12.46 1.21 0.50
N GLY A 80 11.15 1.42 0.31
CA GLY A 80 10.61 2.27 -0.76
C GLY A 80 10.83 1.71 -2.16
N THR A 81 10.77 0.38 -2.32
CA THR A 81 10.91 -0.29 -3.63
C THR A 81 9.57 -0.88 -4.11
N LYS A 82 9.45 -1.18 -5.42
CA LYS A 82 8.30 -1.92 -5.97
C LYS A 82 8.10 -3.28 -5.27
N TRP A 83 9.20 -3.92 -4.82
CA TRP A 83 9.12 -5.14 -4.04
C TRP A 83 8.52 -4.91 -2.65
N ASP A 84 8.83 -3.78 -2.00
CA ASP A 84 8.26 -3.46 -0.68
C ASP A 84 6.74 -3.24 -0.75
N ALA A 85 6.25 -2.63 -1.85
CA ALA A 85 4.81 -2.50 -2.11
C ALA A 85 4.12 -3.88 -2.20
N LEU A 86 4.67 -4.79 -3.03
CA LEU A 86 4.17 -6.16 -3.13
C LEU A 86 4.23 -6.89 -1.79
N ALA A 87 5.39 -6.87 -1.13
CA ALA A 87 5.60 -7.54 0.15
C ALA A 87 4.67 -6.99 1.24
N GLY A 88 4.30 -5.70 1.17
CA GLY A 88 3.31 -5.08 2.04
C GLY A 88 1.95 -5.78 1.94
N SER A 89 1.43 -5.97 0.72
CA SER A 89 0.18 -6.70 0.50
C SER A 89 0.26 -8.16 0.98
N LEU A 90 1.38 -8.84 0.72
CA LEU A 90 1.57 -10.23 1.16
C LEU A 90 1.64 -10.36 2.69
N ARG A 91 2.28 -9.42 3.40
CA ARG A 91 2.32 -9.41 4.87
C ARG A 91 0.95 -9.24 5.50
N LYS A 92 0.02 -8.56 4.84
CA LYS A 92 -1.38 -8.45 5.31
C LYS A 92 -2.08 -9.80 5.23
N LEU A 93 -1.90 -10.53 4.13
CA LEU A 93 -2.48 -11.86 3.92
C LEU A 93 -1.78 -12.95 4.76
N MET A 94 -0.49 -12.78 5.06
CA MET A 94 0.35 -13.77 5.75
C MET A 94 1.17 -13.11 6.88
N PRO A 95 0.50 -12.70 7.99
CA PRO A 95 1.15 -11.91 9.04
C PRO A 95 2.20 -12.68 9.84
N GLN A 96 2.12 -14.01 9.91
CA GLN A 96 3.01 -14.85 10.74
C GLN A 96 4.26 -15.35 10.01
N GLY A 97 4.45 -14.96 8.74
CA GLY A 97 5.56 -15.46 7.92
C GLY A 97 5.21 -15.38 6.44
N PRO A 98 5.37 -14.21 5.80
CA PRO A 98 5.08 -14.08 4.38
C PRO A 98 6.05 -14.94 3.57
N ASP A 99 5.50 -15.91 2.85
CA ASP A 99 6.25 -16.80 1.97
C ASP A 99 5.64 -16.75 0.57
N PRO A 100 6.33 -16.14 -0.41
CA PRO A 100 5.81 -16.02 -1.77
C PRO A 100 5.72 -17.37 -2.49
N ASP A 101 6.40 -18.42 -2.02
CA ASP A 101 6.27 -19.75 -2.63
C ASP A 101 4.91 -20.38 -2.34
N LEU A 102 4.25 -19.98 -1.23
CA LEU A 102 2.89 -20.42 -0.89
C LEU A 102 1.79 -19.80 -1.76
N LEU A 103 2.17 -18.92 -2.70
CA LEU A 103 1.28 -18.33 -3.70
C LEU A 103 1.16 -19.22 -4.94
N VAL A 104 2.16 -20.08 -5.21
CA VAL A 104 2.20 -20.89 -6.43
C VAL A 104 1.04 -21.88 -6.47
N GLY A 105 0.37 -21.96 -7.61
CA GLY A 105 -0.78 -22.82 -7.87
C GLY A 105 -2.13 -22.26 -7.41
N LYS A 106 -2.17 -21.10 -6.75
CA LYS A 106 -3.40 -20.48 -6.27
C LYS A 106 -3.94 -19.43 -7.24
N MET A 107 -5.26 -19.28 -7.29
CA MET A 107 -5.90 -18.13 -7.93
C MET A 107 -5.64 -16.85 -7.13
N GLN A 108 -5.23 -15.79 -7.81
CA GLN A 108 -4.85 -14.53 -7.19
C GLN A 108 -5.40 -13.35 -7.97
N GLU A 109 -5.78 -12.31 -7.26
CA GLU A 109 -6.11 -11.02 -7.86
C GLU A 109 -4.96 -10.04 -7.64
N TRP A 110 -4.53 -9.39 -8.71
CA TRP A 110 -3.43 -8.43 -8.71
C TRP A 110 -3.92 -7.09 -9.25
N ALA A 111 -3.44 -6.01 -8.65
CA ALA A 111 -3.77 -4.65 -9.05
C ALA A 111 -2.54 -3.74 -9.02
N GLN A 112 -2.47 -2.81 -9.97
CA GLN A 112 -1.54 -1.70 -9.90
C GLN A 112 -2.12 -0.61 -9.01
N VAL A 113 -1.39 -0.30 -7.93
CA VAL A 113 -1.75 0.74 -6.97
C VAL A 113 -0.62 1.76 -6.91
N GLU A 114 -0.98 3.02 -6.78
CA GLU A 114 -0.01 4.09 -6.63
C GLU A 114 0.66 4.01 -5.25
N HIS A 115 1.98 3.95 -5.25
CA HIS A 115 2.79 4.00 -4.04
C HIS A 115 3.87 5.07 -4.18
N SER A 116 4.10 5.83 -3.12
CA SER A 116 5.24 6.74 -3.02
C SER A 116 6.53 5.95 -2.90
N LEU A 117 7.33 5.94 -3.96
CA LEU A 117 8.64 5.29 -3.98
C LEU A 117 9.74 6.34 -4.04
N ARG A 118 10.91 6.02 -3.48
CA ARG A 118 12.06 6.90 -3.58
C ARG A 118 12.58 6.91 -5.02
N GLY A 119 12.32 7.99 -5.73
CA GLY A 119 12.71 8.21 -7.12
C GLY A 119 13.60 9.43 -7.29
N ALA A 120 14.19 9.55 -8.47
CA ALA A 120 14.79 10.80 -8.91
C ALA A 120 13.69 11.85 -9.11
N LEU A 121 13.87 13.04 -8.54
CA LEU A 121 12.93 14.14 -8.75
C LEU A 121 13.17 14.76 -10.11
N THR A 122 12.06 15.04 -10.80
CA THR A 122 12.04 15.76 -12.08
C THR A 122 11.21 17.02 -11.96
N ASP A 123 11.54 18.06 -12.73
CA ASP A 123 10.69 19.24 -12.89
C ASP A 123 9.46 18.97 -13.77
N GLU A 124 8.65 19.99 -14.01
CA GLU A 124 7.41 19.90 -14.83
C GLU A 124 7.70 19.51 -16.30
N GLU A 125 8.93 19.67 -16.75
CA GLU A 125 9.40 19.35 -18.10
C GLU A 125 10.07 17.95 -18.16
N GLY A 126 10.15 17.25 -17.03
CA GLY A 126 10.75 15.92 -16.91
C GLY A 126 12.27 15.94 -16.76
N HIS A 127 12.90 17.10 -16.58
CA HIS A 127 14.34 17.20 -16.37
C HIS A 127 14.73 16.89 -14.92
N PRO A 128 15.85 16.20 -14.69
CA PRO A 128 16.35 15.93 -13.34
C PRO A 128 16.57 17.21 -12.52
N ILE A 129 15.95 17.28 -11.34
CA ILE A 129 16.24 18.34 -10.38
C ILE A 129 17.60 18.03 -9.75
N MET A 130 18.56 18.94 -9.93
CA MET A 130 19.90 18.84 -9.35
C MET A 130 20.02 19.69 -8.08
N ASP A 131 20.84 19.25 -7.13
CA ASP A 131 21.23 20.04 -5.97
C ASP A 131 22.23 21.15 -6.34
N GLY A 132 22.39 22.13 -5.46
CA GLY A 132 23.34 23.23 -5.63
C GLY A 132 24.80 22.88 -5.30
N SER A 133 25.16 21.61 -5.20
CA SER A 133 26.53 21.19 -4.85
C SER A 133 27.46 21.18 -6.08
N THR A 134 28.78 21.16 -5.86
CA THR A 134 29.78 21.07 -6.94
C THR A 134 30.63 19.82 -6.74
N PRO A 135 30.51 18.78 -7.60
CA PRO A 135 29.62 18.68 -8.76
C PRO A 135 28.15 18.47 -8.36
N PRO A 136 27.18 18.98 -9.17
CA PRO A 136 25.76 18.88 -8.88
C PRO A 136 25.31 17.43 -8.83
N LYS A 137 24.51 17.09 -7.83
CA LYS A 137 23.94 15.74 -7.64
C LYS A 137 22.44 15.79 -7.83
N GLN A 138 21.90 14.79 -8.50
CA GLN A 138 20.46 14.64 -8.66
C GLN A 138 19.77 14.52 -7.30
N LEU A 139 18.68 15.25 -7.11
CA LEU A 139 17.83 15.15 -5.93
C LEU A 139 16.91 13.92 -6.05
N TRP A 140 16.74 13.25 -4.92
CA TRP A 140 15.90 12.06 -4.78
C TRP A 140 14.87 12.33 -3.70
N GLY A 141 13.61 11.98 -3.98
CA GLY A 141 12.48 12.16 -3.08
C GLY A 141 11.39 11.13 -3.35
N ASP A 142 10.24 11.33 -2.72
CA ASP A 142 9.09 10.44 -2.88
C ASP A 142 8.32 10.78 -4.15
N VAL A 143 8.19 9.80 -5.06
CA VAL A 143 7.54 9.94 -6.36
C VAL A 143 6.39 8.94 -6.45
N PRO A 144 5.17 9.38 -6.80
CA PRO A 144 4.05 8.48 -7.01
C PRO A 144 4.36 7.53 -8.16
N THR A 145 4.35 6.23 -7.87
CA THR A 145 4.71 5.18 -8.83
C THR A 145 3.70 4.04 -8.77
N LEU A 146 3.19 3.62 -9.91
CA LEU A 146 2.32 2.46 -10.00
C LEU A 146 3.11 1.17 -9.72
N CYS A 147 2.66 0.43 -8.71
CA CYS A 147 3.27 -0.79 -8.23
C CYS A 147 2.26 -1.91 -8.22
N TRP A 148 2.71 -3.11 -8.61
CA TRP A 148 1.90 -4.31 -8.48
C TRP A 148 1.76 -4.72 -7.02
N THR A 149 0.51 -4.95 -6.61
CA THR A 149 0.12 -5.43 -5.30
C THR A 149 -0.86 -6.59 -5.46
N ILE A 150 -0.93 -7.45 -4.44
CA ILE A 150 -1.89 -8.55 -4.38
C ILE A 150 -3.15 -8.02 -3.70
N ALA A 151 -4.29 -8.13 -4.35
CA ALA A 151 -5.59 -7.76 -3.78
C ALA A 151 -6.24 -8.91 -3.02
N SER A 152 -6.14 -10.14 -3.54
CA SER A 152 -6.66 -11.35 -2.87
C SER A 152 -5.95 -12.61 -3.34
N VAL A 153 -5.98 -13.64 -2.50
CA VAL A 153 -5.43 -14.97 -2.80
C VAL A 153 -6.40 -16.03 -2.30
N GLU A 154 -6.69 -17.00 -3.15
CA GLU A 154 -7.50 -18.16 -2.80
C GLU A 154 -6.94 -18.88 -1.55
N GLY A 155 -7.80 -19.08 -0.56
CA GLY A 155 -7.44 -19.70 0.71
C GLY A 155 -6.72 -18.79 1.72
N LEU A 156 -6.36 -17.56 1.35
CA LEU A 156 -5.83 -16.55 2.30
C LEU A 156 -6.78 -15.34 2.49
N GLY A 157 -7.78 -15.19 1.62
CA GLY A 157 -8.73 -14.08 1.66
C GLY A 157 -8.24 -12.85 0.89
N SER A 158 -8.85 -11.70 1.17
CA SER A 158 -8.50 -10.42 0.55
C SER A 158 -7.72 -9.50 1.47
N VAL A 159 -6.92 -8.60 0.87
CA VAL A 159 -6.21 -7.55 1.59
C VAL A 159 -7.19 -6.58 2.25
N GLN A 160 -8.33 -6.31 1.60
CA GLN A 160 -9.37 -5.46 2.15
C GLN A 160 -9.94 -6.04 3.44
N GLU A 161 -10.35 -7.31 3.45
CA GLU A 161 -10.83 -7.99 4.66
C GLU A 161 -9.75 -7.97 5.76
N ALA A 162 -8.49 -8.24 5.40
CA ALA A 162 -7.38 -8.21 6.36
C ALA A 162 -7.09 -6.82 6.96
N ASP A 163 -7.40 -5.74 6.22
CA ASP A 163 -7.33 -4.37 6.72
C ASP A 163 -8.53 -4.03 7.60
N GLU A 164 -9.74 -4.44 7.20
CA GLU A 164 -10.97 -4.26 7.98
C GLU A 164 -10.89 -4.98 9.35
N ASP A 165 -10.45 -6.24 9.36
CA ASP A 165 -10.22 -7.02 10.58
C ASP A 165 -9.21 -6.37 11.50
N PHE A 166 -8.15 -5.78 10.92
CA PHE A 166 -7.13 -5.10 11.70
C PHE A 166 -7.62 -3.75 12.25
N ASN A 167 -8.42 -3.01 11.49
CA ASN A 167 -9.07 -1.80 11.99
C ASN A 167 -10.04 -2.13 13.12
N ALA A 168 -10.83 -3.21 13.00
CA ALA A 168 -11.69 -3.69 14.08
C ALA A 168 -10.87 -4.05 15.33
N TYR A 169 -9.71 -4.70 15.16
CA TYR A 169 -8.77 -4.97 16.25
C TYR A 169 -8.28 -3.69 16.94
N LEU A 170 -7.85 -2.68 16.17
CA LEU A 170 -7.41 -1.39 16.71
C LEU A 170 -8.52 -0.67 17.47
N VAL A 171 -9.75 -0.71 16.95
CA VAL A 171 -10.93 -0.12 17.58
C VAL A 171 -11.21 -0.80 18.92
N THR A 172 -11.20 -2.13 18.97
CA THR A 172 -11.34 -2.89 20.22
C THR A 172 -10.19 -2.62 21.19
N LEU A 173 -8.97 -2.41 20.68
CA LEU A 173 -7.82 -2.04 21.51
C LEU A 173 -7.98 -0.63 22.11
N ALA A 174 -8.53 0.31 21.36
CA ALA A 174 -8.76 1.70 21.76
C ALA A 174 -9.96 1.87 22.70
N ASP A 175 -10.98 1.03 22.56
CA ASP A 175 -12.22 1.12 23.32
C ASP A 175 -11.98 1.16 24.84
N GLY A 176 -12.64 2.10 25.52
CA GLY A 176 -12.54 2.36 26.95
C GLY A 176 -11.22 2.98 27.41
N LYS A 177 -10.37 3.49 26.51
CA LYS A 177 -9.08 4.11 26.85
C LYS A 177 -9.00 5.57 26.42
N THR A 178 -8.21 6.34 27.14
CA THR A 178 -7.78 7.67 26.68
C THR A 178 -6.72 7.54 25.58
N GLU A 179 -6.48 8.59 24.79
CA GLU A 179 -5.43 8.54 23.74
C GLU A 179 -4.05 8.11 24.27
N PRO A 180 -3.55 8.66 25.40
CA PRO A 180 -2.22 8.29 25.89
C PRO A 180 -2.16 6.81 26.27
N GLN A 181 -3.20 6.29 26.93
CA GLN A 181 -3.31 4.87 27.30
C GLN A 181 -3.40 3.97 26.08
N PHE A 182 -4.16 4.37 25.06
CA PHE A 182 -4.21 3.63 23.80
C PHE A 182 -2.83 3.55 23.15
N TYR A 183 -2.10 4.67 23.03
CA TYR A 183 -0.79 4.67 22.40
C TYR A 183 0.24 3.84 23.16
N GLU A 184 0.22 3.86 24.50
CA GLU A 184 1.08 3.03 25.33
C GLU A 184 0.84 1.52 25.09
N VAL A 185 -0.43 1.11 25.07
CA VAL A 185 -0.80 -0.28 24.81
C VAL A 185 -0.50 -0.67 23.35
N ALA A 186 -0.83 0.20 22.39
CA ALA A 186 -0.61 -0.06 20.96
C ALA A 186 0.88 -0.20 20.62
N LEU A 187 1.76 0.59 21.24
CA LEU A 187 3.20 0.51 21.00
C LEU A 187 3.89 -0.69 21.69
N THR A 188 3.19 -1.38 22.59
CA THR A 188 3.66 -2.62 23.22
C THR A 188 3.02 -3.86 22.62
N ASP A 189 1.97 -3.70 21.80
CA ASP A 189 1.27 -4.80 21.16
C ASP A 189 2.05 -5.38 19.97
N SER A 190 2.22 -6.71 19.97
CA SER A 190 2.98 -7.42 18.93
C SER A 190 2.35 -7.32 17.53
N LYS A 191 1.01 -7.25 17.43
CA LYS A 191 0.32 -7.15 16.13
C LYS A 191 0.43 -5.74 15.55
N VAL A 192 0.42 -4.71 16.40
CA VAL A 192 0.63 -3.32 16.01
C VAL A 192 2.09 -3.08 15.62
N THR A 193 3.04 -3.48 16.46
CA THR A 193 4.48 -3.26 16.22
C THR A 193 5.02 -4.03 15.01
N ALA A 194 4.36 -5.12 14.59
CA ALA A 194 4.65 -5.81 13.34
C ALA A 194 4.32 -4.99 12.08
N ARG A 195 3.51 -3.92 12.18
CA ARG A 195 3.08 -3.07 11.06
C ARG A 195 3.70 -1.68 11.15
N SER A 196 4.85 -1.48 10.51
CA SER A 196 5.64 -0.23 10.61
C SER A 196 4.86 1.03 10.21
N ASN A 197 3.98 0.93 9.21
CA ASN A 197 3.11 2.03 8.79
C ASN A 197 2.11 2.46 9.88
N ILE A 198 1.64 1.50 10.69
CA ILE A 198 0.73 1.78 11.82
C ILE A 198 1.50 2.41 12.98
N VAL A 199 2.72 1.92 13.25
CA VAL A 199 3.62 2.53 14.24
C VAL A 199 3.94 3.98 13.88
N GLU A 200 4.20 4.26 12.61
CA GLU A 200 4.41 5.63 12.11
C GLU A 200 3.15 6.49 12.24
N ALA A 201 1.97 5.93 11.93
CA ALA A 201 0.68 6.62 12.11
C ALA A 201 0.39 6.93 13.59
N ILE A 202 0.76 6.04 14.52
CA ILE A 202 0.69 6.28 15.97
C ILE A 202 1.65 7.39 16.38
N THR A 203 2.91 7.30 15.94
CA THR A 203 3.96 8.25 16.32
C THR A 203 3.68 9.66 15.78
N SER A 204 3.08 9.75 14.59
CA SER A 204 2.62 11.01 13.99
C SER A 204 1.25 11.48 14.51
N ARG A 205 0.64 10.74 15.45
CA ARG A 205 -0.70 10.99 16.02
C ARG A 205 -1.85 11.04 15.02
N LYS A 206 -1.67 10.47 13.83
CA LYS A 206 -2.69 10.45 12.76
C LYS A 206 -3.64 9.27 12.87
N LEU A 207 -3.22 8.16 13.50
CA LEU A 207 -4.00 6.91 13.51
C LEU A 207 -5.41 7.10 14.08
N LEU A 208 -5.52 7.74 15.25
CA LEU A 208 -6.83 7.93 15.90
C LEU A 208 -7.73 8.87 15.10
N ASP A 209 -7.16 9.89 14.47
CA ASP A 209 -7.93 10.81 13.63
C ASP A 209 -8.47 10.09 12.40
N THR A 210 -7.65 9.25 11.74
CA THR A 210 -8.12 8.39 10.65
C THR A 210 -9.24 7.44 11.10
N LEU A 211 -9.13 6.79 12.27
CA LEU A 211 -10.18 5.89 12.76
C LEU A 211 -11.49 6.63 13.11
N LYS A 212 -11.42 7.89 13.54
CA LYS A 212 -12.60 8.75 13.76
C LYS A 212 -13.21 9.22 12.44
N GLU A 213 -12.38 9.63 11.48
CA GLU A 213 -12.82 10.02 10.12
C GLU A 213 -13.52 8.86 9.40
N MET A 214 -13.04 7.63 9.62
CA MET A 214 -13.69 6.41 9.15
C MET A 214 -14.98 6.05 9.91
N GLY A 215 -15.36 6.82 10.94
CA GLY A 215 -16.55 6.58 11.75
C GLY A 215 -16.47 5.34 12.63
N LEU A 216 -15.27 4.86 12.97
CA LEU A 216 -15.07 3.64 13.75
C LEU A 216 -14.89 3.92 15.25
N LEU A 217 -14.42 5.12 15.61
CA LEU A 217 -14.21 5.57 16.98
C LEU A 217 -14.82 6.94 17.21
N THR A 218 -15.31 7.16 18.44
CA THR A 218 -15.70 8.48 18.96
C THR A 218 -14.93 8.78 20.23
N ARG A 219 -14.91 10.06 20.62
CA ARG A 219 -14.35 10.52 21.89
C ARG A 219 -15.45 11.19 22.70
N ASP A 220 -15.57 10.83 23.97
CA ASP A 220 -16.49 11.49 24.89
C ASP A 220 -15.89 12.77 25.52
N ALA A 221 -16.67 13.43 26.38
CA ALA A 221 -16.25 14.64 27.08
C ALA A 221 -15.09 14.43 28.07
N GLU A 222 -14.86 13.18 28.50
CA GLU A 222 -13.80 12.80 29.43
C GLU A 222 -12.50 12.39 28.71
N GLY A 223 -12.52 12.37 27.37
CA GLY A 223 -11.38 12.02 26.53
C GLY A 223 -11.21 10.51 26.29
N ILE A 224 -12.20 9.70 26.67
CA ILE A 224 -12.22 8.25 26.50
C ILE A 224 -12.71 7.93 25.07
N LEU A 225 -12.02 6.98 24.45
CA LEU A 225 -12.33 6.47 23.12
C LEU A 225 -13.40 5.38 23.21
N HIS A 226 -14.44 5.50 22.40
CA HIS A 226 -15.53 4.54 22.31
C HIS A 226 -15.66 4.00 20.90
N LYS A 227 -15.80 2.68 20.79
CA LYS A 227 -16.18 2.04 19.54
C LYS A 227 -17.55 2.56 19.09
N VAL A 228 -17.65 2.97 17.82
CA VAL A 228 -18.95 3.25 17.21
C VAL A 228 -19.67 1.92 17.02
N THR A 229 -20.62 1.64 17.90
CA THR A 229 -21.66 0.66 17.66
C THR A 229 -22.79 1.39 16.94
N GLY A 230 -23.47 0.77 15.98
CA GLY A 230 -24.39 1.42 15.03
C GLY A 230 -25.62 2.16 15.62
N ASP A 231 -25.67 2.42 16.92
CA ASP A 231 -26.60 3.32 17.57
C ASP A 231 -25.89 4.63 17.93
N THR A 232 -25.79 5.55 16.97
CA THR A 232 -25.57 6.95 17.35
C THR A 232 -26.95 7.57 17.59
N PRO A 233 -27.34 7.93 18.83
CA PRO A 233 -28.49 8.80 19.02
C PRO A 233 -28.15 10.13 18.36
N VAL A 234 -28.95 10.51 17.36
CA VAL A 234 -28.92 11.83 16.75
C VAL A 234 -29.01 12.86 17.87
N ALA A 235 -27.95 13.62 18.07
CA ALA A 235 -27.92 14.70 19.06
C ALA A 235 -29.11 15.63 18.79
N GLU A 236 -30.00 15.68 19.77
CA GLU A 236 -31.17 16.54 19.82
C GLU A 236 -30.72 18.00 19.65
N ALA A 237 -31.27 18.66 18.62
CA ALA A 237 -31.03 20.08 18.37
C ALA A 237 -31.42 20.90 19.63
N PRO A 238 -30.64 21.92 20.01
CA PRO A 238 -30.92 22.68 21.22
C PRO A 238 -32.29 23.35 21.12
N ALA A 239 -33.17 23.00 22.06
CA ALA A 239 -34.45 23.63 22.29
C ALA A 239 -34.27 25.13 22.51
N GLY A 240 -34.92 25.93 21.67
CA GLY A 240 -35.00 27.37 21.85
C GLY A 240 -35.87 27.73 23.06
N GLU A 241 -35.24 28.08 24.16
CA GLU A 241 -35.78 29.04 25.13
C GLU A 241 -35.73 30.42 24.44
N GLY A 242 -36.80 31.19 24.25
CA GLY A 242 -37.80 31.58 25.24
C GLY A 242 -37.51 33.02 25.65
N GLN A 243 -38.06 34.01 24.93
CA GLN A 243 -38.28 35.35 25.48
C GLN A 243 -39.65 35.86 25.07
N ALA A 244 -40.56 35.78 26.04
CA ALA A 244 -41.81 36.50 26.09
C ALA A 244 -41.52 37.95 26.48
N GLU A 245 -42.20 38.91 25.83
CA GLU A 245 -42.75 40.06 26.56
C GLU A 245 -44.00 40.57 25.83
N ALA A 246 -45.05 40.75 26.61
CA ALA A 246 -46.41 41.08 26.20
C ALA A 246 -46.69 42.60 26.42
N PRO A 247 -47.94 43.05 26.65
CA PRO A 247 -48.76 43.72 25.64
C PRO A 247 -49.12 45.18 26.01
N ALA A 248 -49.51 45.97 25.01
CA ALA A 248 -50.63 46.94 25.03
C ALA A 248 -50.69 47.69 23.69
#